data_AF-A0AAQ4FNY0-F1
#
_entry.id   AF-A0AAQ4FNY0-F1
#
_cell.length_a   1.000
_cell.length_b   1.000
_cell.length_c   1.000
_cell.angle_alpha   90.00
_cell.angle_beta   90.00
_cell.angle_gamma   90.00
#
_symmetry.space_group_name_H-M   'P 1'
#
loop_
_entity.id
_entity.type
_entity.pdbx_description
1 polymer ?
#
loop_
_entity_poly.entity_id
_entity_poly.type
_entity_poly.pdbx_seq_one_letter_code
_entity_poly.pdbx_strand_id
1 'polypeptide(L)'
;MPVSLSFLGLTLLIGSIISVAQGIHENQGDARSSDVDPNAVLPPSAFQVTDLKVTHLDITQAEVTWLKPSGPVGGYHVVICARLKSLQCQEDILYETNLYLHQLKPNTTYEVRVKPFHHSQPQSSQADEVATSFTTLPRRLGCSRNWVEAVEMRPQSYTLGHSILFGCLILAAQRGQQITGSALSINTIQDDAPPETWFRVTGLTVASVHGRRAEVKWVESTGPVVGYELRICTKWMPRECQNRDITEAGQKLQNLKPNTTYEVRVRPFDDTKPQRHYGDQVVVEFTTRPFPIVHDLKATARGSRSIQVEWAAPHEEVNGYTVHAYSKEAGFVQVDTNETFVILTNLSPEQTYTIEVKVIKMEGDKLSIGMPVIVSATTTPLGVPTNVLLQATCDHHILASWDYAGDPPTGFELKLCEEGQQSCDHRTASPEQRNFDFKIAPRETTFTFTIQTSVHHISGHLSEAVMHNIRSLKQAPKIEDFSVHPVTNKSLEVSWKAIQEGRIGIEVCSATKPKSQCVNHITDSGDSKYWIHGLKEGAQYTVSASFKHTAEGPVCLYKQTSLSVTIPAEAPGHNSAPLSGLMGLLLVMSMLFQILR
;
A
#
# COMPACT_ATOMS: atom_id res chain seq x y z
N MET A 1 -76.81 50.80 24.98
CA MET A 1 -77.01 52.25 24.81
C MET A 1 -76.54 52.63 23.42
N PRO A 2 -77.48 52.79 22.46
CA PRO A 2 -77.20 53.26 21.11
C PRO A 2 -77.46 54.76 21.03
N VAL A 3 -76.71 55.49 20.21
CA VAL A 3 -77.14 56.81 19.73
C VAL A 3 -76.89 56.89 18.24
N SER A 4 -77.98 56.71 17.51
CA SER A 4 -78.18 57.24 16.16
C SER A 4 -78.14 58.76 16.17
N LEU A 5 -77.65 59.39 15.11
CA LEU A 5 -78.23 60.66 14.65
C LEU A 5 -77.91 60.87 13.17
N SER A 6 -78.98 60.78 12.39
CA SER A 6 -79.18 61.21 11.02
C SER A 6 -79.46 62.72 10.96
N PHE A 7 -78.94 63.41 9.94
CA PHE A 7 -79.47 64.67 9.36
C PHE A 7 -78.87 64.76 7.94
N LEU A 8 -79.59 64.52 6.83
CA LEU A 8 -80.58 65.34 6.11
C LEU A 8 -80.08 66.71 5.59
N GLY A 9 -80.03 66.82 4.26
CA GLY A 9 -80.32 68.03 3.48
C GLY A 9 -79.11 68.79 2.92
N LEU A 10 -78.94 68.85 1.60
CA LEU A 10 -79.59 69.88 0.77
C LEU A 10 -79.27 69.68 -0.73
N THR A 11 -80.33 69.71 -1.52
CA THR A 11 -80.43 69.75 -3.00
C THR A 11 -80.22 71.16 -3.57
N LEU A 12 -79.65 71.27 -4.79
CA LEU A 12 -79.97 72.26 -5.85
C LEU A 12 -79.14 71.87 -7.12
N LEU A 13 -79.74 71.27 -8.16
CA LEU A 13 -80.36 71.90 -9.35
C LEU A 13 -79.44 72.97 -9.99
N ILE A 14 -78.96 72.77 -11.22
CA ILE A 14 -79.47 73.25 -12.54
C ILE A 14 -78.53 72.60 -13.59
N GLY A 15 -78.85 72.21 -14.82
CA GLY A 15 -80.00 72.37 -15.68
C GLY A 15 -79.69 71.72 -17.04
N SER A 16 -80.76 71.27 -17.69
CA SER A 16 -80.88 70.48 -18.90
C SER A 16 -80.47 71.18 -20.20
N ILE A 17 -80.28 70.41 -21.27
CA ILE A 17 -80.73 70.60 -22.69
C ILE A 17 -80.53 69.21 -23.37
N ILE A 18 -81.56 68.39 -23.66
CA ILE A 18 -82.53 68.42 -24.80
C ILE A 18 -81.77 68.35 -26.14
N SER A 19 -81.94 67.44 -27.11
CA SER A 19 -83.01 66.57 -27.64
C SER A 19 -82.30 65.61 -28.65
N VAL A 20 -82.80 64.52 -29.24
CA VAL A 20 -84.11 64.20 -29.81
C VAL A 20 -84.22 62.66 -29.87
N ALA A 21 -85.40 62.16 -29.57
CA ALA A 21 -85.84 60.76 -29.66
C ALA A 21 -86.46 60.41 -31.03
N GLN A 22 -86.55 59.12 -31.34
CA GLN A 22 -87.71 58.40 -31.92
C GLN A 22 -87.24 56.97 -32.24
N GLY A 23 -87.78 55.90 -31.63
CA GLY A 23 -89.16 55.41 -31.68
C GLY A 23 -89.09 54.08 -32.47
N ILE A 24 -89.65 52.94 -32.05
CA ILE A 24 -91.09 52.66 -31.88
C ILE A 24 -91.24 51.33 -31.08
N HIS A 25 -92.33 51.28 -30.29
CA HIS A 25 -93.08 50.16 -29.69
C HIS A 25 -93.14 48.88 -30.56
N GLU A 26 -93.54 47.66 -30.20
CA GLU A 26 -94.28 46.93 -29.15
C GLU A 26 -94.11 45.45 -29.64
N ASN A 27 -94.19 44.35 -28.91
CA ASN A 27 -95.16 43.91 -27.94
C ASN A 27 -94.73 42.51 -27.43
N GLN A 28 -95.29 42.13 -26.30
CA GLN A 28 -95.15 40.84 -25.61
C GLN A 28 -95.41 39.59 -26.46
N GLY A 29 -94.72 38.50 -26.12
CA GLY A 29 -95.04 37.14 -26.54
C GLY A 29 -94.25 36.11 -25.75
N ASP A 30 -94.91 35.48 -24.77
CA ASP A 30 -94.41 34.41 -23.93
C ASP A 30 -94.03 33.12 -24.69
N ALA A 31 -93.03 32.43 -24.13
CA ALA A 31 -92.84 30.99 -24.03
C ALA A 31 -92.96 30.10 -25.30
N ARG A 32 -91.83 29.56 -25.75
CA ARG A 32 -91.63 28.09 -25.79
C ARG A 32 -90.17 27.70 -26.03
N SER A 33 -89.72 26.76 -25.20
CA SER A 33 -88.60 25.85 -25.43
C SER A 33 -88.52 25.40 -26.88
N SER A 34 -87.41 25.70 -27.54
CA SER A 34 -86.99 25.07 -28.80
C SER A 34 -85.56 24.59 -28.65
N ASP A 35 -85.40 23.31 -28.95
CA ASP A 35 -84.18 22.51 -29.05
C ASP A 35 -82.93 23.29 -29.46
N VAL A 36 -81.86 23.15 -28.67
CA VAL A 36 -80.50 23.53 -29.11
C VAL A 36 -79.90 22.32 -29.82
N ASP A 37 -79.71 22.48 -31.11
CA ASP A 37 -78.98 21.59 -32.01
C ASP A 37 -77.55 21.31 -31.48
N PRO A 38 -77.16 20.04 -31.25
CA PRO A 38 -75.82 19.70 -30.78
C PRO A 38 -74.71 19.93 -31.83
N ASN A 39 -75.06 20.31 -33.07
CA ASN A 39 -74.10 20.59 -34.15
C ASN A 39 -74.06 22.07 -34.60
N ALA A 40 -74.57 23.02 -33.80
CA ALA A 40 -74.35 24.43 -34.06
C ALA A 40 -72.85 24.78 -33.92
N VAL A 41 -72.17 24.98 -35.05
CA VAL A 41 -70.80 25.48 -35.09
C VAL A 41 -70.78 26.90 -34.52
N LEU A 42 -70.41 27.03 -33.24
CA LEU A 42 -70.18 28.32 -32.59
C LEU A 42 -69.06 29.08 -33.31
N PRO A 43 -69.13 30.42 -33.42
CA PRO A 43 -68.09 31.22 -34.07
C PRO A 43 -66.71 31.03 -33.39
N PRO A 44 -65.58 31.18 -34.12
CA PRO A 44 -64.22 30.97 -33.57
C PRO A 44 -63.93 31.79 -32.30
N SER A 45 -64.57 32.95 -32.17
CA SER A 45 -64.46 33.84 -31.01
C SER A 45 -65.06 33.27 -29.71
N ALA A 46 -65.89 32.23 -29.77
CA ALA A 46 -66.46 31.58 -28.59
C ALA A 46 -65.48 30.60 -27.88
N PHE A 47 -64.32 30.35 -28.47
CA PHE A 47 -63.31 29.38 -28.02
C PHE A 47 -61.94 30.01 -27.69
N GLN A 48 -61.86 31.33 -27.50
CA GLN A 48 -60.61 32.01 -27.17
C GLN A 48 -60.37 32.10 -25.65
N VAL A 49 -59.13 31.84 -25.23
CA VAL A 49 -58.66 32.07 -23.85
C VAL A 49 -58.51 33.57 -23.61
N THR A 50 -59.03 34.08 -22.49
CA THR A 50 -58.96 35.51 -22.14
C THR A 50 -58.44 35.70 -20.71
N ASP A 51 -57.98 36.91 -20.39
CA ASP A 51 -57.39 37.28 -19.08
C ASP A 51 -56.22 36.37 -18.64
N LEU A 52 -55.35 36.00 -19.59
CA LEU A 52 -54.12 35.25 -19.28
C LEU A 52 -53.15 36.15 -18.51
N LYS A 53 -52.98 35.88 -17.22
CA LYS A 53 -52.16 36.68 -16.30
C LYS A 53 -51.27 35.84 -15.42
N VAL A 54 -50.16 36.44 -14.99
CA VAL A 54 -49.18 35.85 -14.09
C VAL A 54 -49.35 36.48 -12.71
N THR A 55 -49.48 35.64 -11.70
CA THR A 55 -49.65 36.02 -10.30
C THR A 55 -48.68 35.22 -9.43
N HIS A 56 -48.49 35.64 -8.17
CA HIS A 56 -47.59 34.98 -7.21
C HIS A 56 -46.16 34.73 -7.75
N LEU A 57 -45.61 35.71 -8.48
CA LEU A 57 -44.26 35.65 -9.06
C LEU A 57 -43.19 35.87 -7.98
N ASP A 58 -42.25 34.93 -7.87
CA ASP A 58 -41.09 34.98 -6.97
C ASP A 58 -39.79 34.56 -7.70
N ILE A 59 -38.70 34.35 -6.96
CA ILE A 59 -37.38 33.96 -7.46
C ILE A 59 -37.34 32.57 -8.12
N THR A 60 -38.26 31.67 -7.75
CA THR A 60 -38.30 30.28 -8.26
C THR A 60 -39.71 29.77 -8.55
N GLN A 61 -40.73 30.62 -8.41
CA GLN A 61 -42.13 30.21 -8.53
C GLN A 61 -42.97 31.25 -9.27
N ALA A 62 -43.99 30.81 -9.98
CA ALA A 62 -45.00 31.66 -10.60
C ALA A 62 -46.30 30.88 -10.79
N GLU A 63 -47.43 31.58 -10.76
CA GLU A 63 -48.73 31.01 -11.09
C GLU A 63 -49.31 31.71 -12.32
N VAL A 64 -49.70 30.93 -13.33
CA VAL A 64 -50.33 31.44 -14.54
C VAL A 64 -51.80 31.05 -14.53
N THR A 65 -52.69 32.03 -14.68
CA THR A 65 -54.16 31.82 -14.64
C THR A 65 -54.82 32.41 -15.87
N TRP A 66 -55.90 31.80 -16.35
CA TRP A 66 -56.72 32.32 -17.44
C TRP A 66 -58.22 32.07 -17.19
N LEU A 67 -59.09 32.73 -17.96
CA LEU A 67 -60.53 32.49 -17.91
C LEU A 67 -60.94 31.40 -18.90
N LYS A 68 -61.82 30.50 -18.45
CA LYS A 68 -62.39 29.43 -19.28
C LYS A 68 -63.23 30.03 -20.43
N PRO A 69 -63.02 29.62 -21.69
CA PRO A 69 -63.86 30.04 -22.81
C PRO A 69 -65.33 29.65 -22.61
N SER A 70 -66.26 30.40 -23.21
CA SER A 70 -67.70 30.18 -23.08
C SER A 70 -68.20 28.91 -23.79
N GLY A 71 -67.47 28.40 -24.79
CA GLY A 71 -67.79 27.15 -25.50
C GLY A 71 -67.39 25.86 -24.75
N PRO A 72 -67.82 24.67 -25.23
CA PRO A 72 -67.42 23.39 -24.63
C PRO A 72 -65.92 23.10 -24.83
N VAL A 73 -65.10 23.28 -23.79
CA VAL A 73 -63.65 23.01 -23.83
C VAL A 73 -63.32 21.67 -23.16
N GLY A 74 -62.54 20.82 -23.85
CA GLY A 74 -62.08 19.52 -23.36
C GLY A 74 -60.76 19.56 -22.59
N GLY A 75 -59.98 20.63 -22.75
CA GLY A 75 -58.72 20.89 -22.04
C GLY A 75 -57.89 21.98 -22.75
N TYR A 76 -56.68 22.21 -22.27
CA TYR A 76 -55.72 23.20 -22.75
C TYR A 76 -54.36 22.55 -23.03
N HIS A 77 -53.81 22.79 -24.21
CA HIS A 77 -52.40 22.50 -24.51
C HIS A 77 -51.58 23.72 -24.12
N VAL A 78 -50.55 23.51 -23.31
CA VAL A 78 -49.73 24.59 -22.74
C VAL A 78 -48.27 24.35 -23.07
N VAL A 79 -47.61 25.36 -23.62
CA VAL A 79 -46.18 25.33 -23.94
C VAL A 79 -45.45 26.37 -23.11
N ILE A 80 -44.47 25.93 -22.32
CA ILE A 80 -43.65 26.78 -21.45
C ILE A 80 -42.23 26.77 -22.01
N CYS A 81 -41.77 27.92 -22.49
CA CYS A 81 -40.43 28.06 -23.03
C CYS A 81 -39.57 28.94 -22.11
N ALA A 82 -38.44 28.39 -21.64
CA ALA A 82 -37.42 29.16 -20.94
C ALA A 82 -36.43 29.75 -21.95
N ARG A 83 -36.25 31.07 -21.92
CA ARG A 83 -35.22 31.75 -22.73
C ARG A 83 -33.89 31.71 -21.98
N LEU A 84 -33.17 30.61 -22.18
CA LEU A 84 -31.81 30.39 -21.70
C LEU A 84 -30.81 30.58 -22.87
N LYS A 85 -29.60 30.00 -22.79
CA LYS A 85 -28.63 29.99 -23.90
C LYS A 85 -29.17 29.33 -25.18
N SER A 86 -30.13 28.42 -25.04
CA SER A 86 -30.99 27.90 -26.11
C SER A 86 -32.44 27.90 -25.64
N LEU A 87 -33.40 28.01 -26.57
CA LEU A 87 -34.82 27.96 -26.23
C LEU A 87 -35.17 26.54 -25.78
N GLN A 88 -35.52 26.38 -24.50
CA GLN A 88 -35.91 25.10 -23.91
C GLN A 88 -37.42 25.14 -23.66
N CYS A 89 -38.20 24.37 -24.41
CA CYS A 89 -39.65 24.34 -24.29
C CYS A 89 -40.14 23.00 -23.73
N GLN A 90 -41.12 23.07 -22.84
CA GLN A 90 -41.86 21.93 -22.31
C GLN A 90 -43.33 22.09 -22.68
N GLU A 91 -43.96 21.02 -23.14
CA GLU A 91 -45.39 20.98 -23.46
C GLU A 91 -46.14 20.17 -22.42
N ASP A 92 -47.36 20.60 -22.09
CA ASP A 92 -48.24 19.94 -21.13
C ASP A 92 -49.71 20.05 -21.56
N ILE A 93 -50.56 19.19 -20.98
CA ILE A 93 -52.02 19.21 -21.19
C ILE A 93 -52.71 19.38 -19.85
N LEU A 94 -53.47 20.47 -19.72
CA LEU A 94 -54.17 20.82 -18.50
C LEU A 94 -55.69 20.80 -18.71
N TYR A 95 -56.43 20.39 -17.68
CA TYR A 95 -57.89 20.40 -17.68
C TYR A 95 -58.46 21.54 -16.82
N GLU A 96 -57.60 22.19 -16.04
CA GLU A 96 -57.89 23.34 -15.18
C GLU A 96 -57.45 24.65 -15.86
N THR A 97 -57.80 25.80 -15.28
CA THR A 97 -57.51 27.14 -15.84
C THR A 97 -56.36 27.87 -15.16
N ASN A 98 -55.51 27.12 -14.46
CA ASN A 98 -54.36 27.62 -13.73
C ASN A 98 -53.19 26.62 -13.85
N LEU A 99 -51.97 27.15 -13.81
CA LEU A 99 -50.73 26.41 -13.93
C LEU A 99 -49.75 26.96 -12.90
N TYR A 100 -49.33 26.10 -11.96
CA TYR A 100 -48.31 26.42 -10.98
C TYR A 100 -46.93 25.97 -11.47
N LEU A 101 -46.02 26.94 -11.58
CA LEU A 101 -44.64 26.72 -11.99
C LEU A 101 -43.75 26.84 -10.76
N HIS A 102 -42.96 25.79 -10.52
CA HIS A 102 -42.02 25.72 -9.40
C HIS A 102 -40.62 25.38 -9.91
N GLN A 103 -39.59 25.63 -9.09
CA GLN A 103 -38.18 25.39 -9.42
C GLN A 103 -37.68 26.18 -10.64
N LEU A 104 -38.30 27.33 -10.91
CA LEU A 104 -37.85 28.24 -11.96
C LEU A 104 -36.45 28.77 -11.63
N LYS A 105 -35.66 29.04 -12.67
CA LYS A 105 -34.34 29.64 -12.49
C LYS A 105 -34.50 31.13 -12.18
N PRO A 106 -33.75 31.71 -11.22
CA PRO A 106 -33.78 33.14 -10.94
C PRO A 106 -33.37 33.96 -12.16
N ASN A 107 -33.92 35.17 -12.29
CA ASN A 107 -33.63 36.11 -13.37
C ASN A 107 -33.70 35.49 -14.79
N THR A 108 -34.67 34.63 -15.03
CA THR A 108 -34.86 33.94 -16.31
C THR A 108 -36.24 34.28 -16.88
N THR A 109 -36.29 34.66 -18.16
CA THR A 109 -37.55 34.95 -18.85
C THR A 109 -38.21 33.66 -19.35
N TYR A 110 -39.46 33.48 -18.98
CA TYR A 110 -40.32 32.39 -19.40
C TYR A 110 -41.46 32.92 -20.27
N GLU A 111 -41.78 32.19 -21.33
CA GLU A 111 -42.91 32.46 -22.22
C GLU A 111 -43.88 31.28 -22.11
N VAL A 112 -45.13 31.56 -21.77
CA VAL A 112 -46.19 30.57 -21.59
C VAL A 112 -47.26 30.80 -22.64
N ARG A 113 -47.55 29.75 -23.41
CA ARG A 113 -48.51 29.79 -24.51
C ARG A 113 -49.60 28.76 -24.24
N VAL A 114 -50.86 29.17 -24.34
CA VAL A 114 -52.02 28.35 -23.99
C VAL A 114 -52.97 28.29 -25.17
N LYS A 115 -53.38 27.06 -25.53
CA LYS A 115 -54.32 26.80 -26.62
C LYS A 115 -55.42 25.82 -26.18
N PRO A 116 -56.70 26.21 -26.20
CA PRO A 116 -57.81 25.32 -25.82
C PRO A 116 -58.10 24.31 -26.94
N PHE A 117 -58.59 23.11 -26.59
CA PHE A 117 -59.01 22.09 -27.55
C PHE A 117 -60.39 21.49 -27.22
N HIS A 118 -61.09 20.98 -28.25
CA HIS A 118 -62.44 20.42 -28.16
C HIS A 118 -62.39 18.89 -28.21
N HIS A 119 -62.84 18.21 -27.14
CA HIS A 119 -62.82 16.73 -27.00
C HIS A 119 -61.41 16.10 -27.08
N SER A 120 -61.27 14.78 -26.87
CA SER A 120 -60.01 14.08 -26.56
C SER A 120 -58.93 14.03 -27.68
N GLN A 121 -58.84 15.02 -28.55
CA GLN A 121 -57.79 15.21 -29.56
C GLN A 121 -57.03 16.53 -29.33
N PRO A 122 -55.91 16.52 -28.58
CA PRO A 122 -55.15 17.74 -28.25
C PRO A 122 -54.50 18.44 -29.45
N GLN A 123 -54.29 17.72 -30.56
CA GLN A 123 -53.47 18.19 -31.69
C GLN A 123 -54.23 18.87 -32.85
N SER A 124 -55.58 18.86 -32.88
CA SER A 124 -56.36 19.39 -34.01
C SER A 124 -57.14 20.70 -33.72
N SER A 125 -56.80 21.42 -32.66
CA SER A 125 -57.50 22.65 -32.27
C SER A 125 -57.37 23.78 -33.32
N GLN A 126 -58.52 24.32 -33.75
CA GLN A 126 -58.62 25.52 -34.61
C GLN A 126 -58.59 26.85 -33.84
N ALA A 127 -58.38 26.84 -32.52
CA ALA A 127 -58.32 28.05 -31.71
C ALA A 127 -56.96 28.77 -31.81
N ASP A 128 -56.98 30.10 -31.69
CA ASP A 128 -55.78 30.94 -31.65
C ASP A 128 -54.97 30.70 -30.37
N GLU A 129 -53.65 30.75 -30.49
CA GLU A 129 -52.71 30.61 -29.37
C GLU A 129 -52.57 31.95 -28.62
N VAL A 130 -52.75 31.94 -27.31
CA VAL A 130 -52.59 33.13 -26.46
C VAL A 130 -51.33 32.97 -25.61
N ALA A 131 -50.45 33.98 -25.66
CA ALA A 131 -49.15 33.96 -25.02
C ALA A 131 -48.99 35.06 -23.97
N THR A 132 -48.25 34.75 -22.90
CA THR A 132 -47.76 35.72 -21.92
C THR A 132 -46.30 35.44 -21.60
N SER A 133 -45.56 36.46 -21.15
CA SER A 133 -44.16 36.28 -20.74
C SER A 133 -43.89 36.99 -19.42
N PHE A 134 -43.02 36.40 -18.60
CA PHE A 134 -42.62 36.94 -17.30
C PHE A 134 -41.17 36.58 -17.00
N THR A 135 -40.53 37.34 -16.13
CA THR A 135 -39.14 37.09 -15.69
C THR A 135 -39.11 36.91 -14.18
N THR A 136 -38.54 35.80 -13.71
CA THR A 136 -38.41 35.51 -12.28
C THR A 136 -37.52 36.52 -11.57
N LEU A 137 -37.77 36.75 -10.28
CA LEU A 137 -37.00 37.73 -9.51
C LEU A 137 -35.52 37.29 -9.35
N PRO A 138 -34.56 38.24 -9.29
CA PRO A 138 -33.17 37.94 -8.97
C PRO A 138 -33.02 37.59 -7.48
N ARG A 139 -32.05 36.73 -7.14
CA ARG A 139 -31.71 36.46 -5.73
C ARG A 139 -31.16 37.74 -5.08
N ARG A 140 -31.80 38.25 -4.01
CA ARG A 140 -31.22 39.35 -3.23
C ARG A 140 -29.92 38.90 -2.55
N LEU A 141 -28.83 39.62 -2.82
CA LEU A 141 -27.66 39.69 -1.95
C LEU A 141 -28.03 40.48 -0.69
N GLY A 142 -27.75 39.94 0.49
CA GLY A 142 -28.11 40.53 1.77
C GLY A 142 -27.51 41.93 1.97
N CYS A 143 -28.34 42.88 2.39
CA CYS A 143 -27.86 44.20 2.79
C CYS A 143 -27.07 44.11 4.11
N SER A 144 -25.80 44.49 4.07
CA SER A 144 -24.96 44.77 5.24
C SER A 144 -25.41 46.08 5.92
N ARG A 145 -25.36 46.12 7.24
CA ARG A 145 -26.12 47.00 8.16
C ARG A 145 -25.58 48.44 8.33
N ASN A 146 -24.79 48.99 7.42
CA ASN A 146 -24.02 50.21 7.70
C ASN A 146 -24.30 51.38 6.74
N TRP A 147 -25.54 51.89 6.69
CA TRP A 147 -25.83 53.24 6.18
C TRP A 147 -27.12 53.77 6.83
N VAL A 148 -27.01 54.34 8.03
CA VAL A 148 -28.05 55.20 8.60
C VAL A 148 -27.35 56.35 9.31
N GLU A 149 -27.14 57.45 8.62
CA GLU A 149 -26.98 58.76 9.26
C GLU A 149 -27.61 59.84 8.36
N ALA A 150 -28.39 60.71 9.01
CA ALA A 150 -28.96 61.97 8.54
C ALA A 150 -30.08 61.93 7.48
N VAL A 151 -31.35 61.83 7.94
CA VAL A 151 -32.39 62.82 7.58
C VAL A 151 -33.40 62.90 8.74
N GLU A 152 -33.54 64.08 9.32
CA GLU A 152 -34.53 64.44 10.34
C GLU A 152 -35.81 64.91 9.64
N MET A 153 -36.96 64.27 9.88
CA MET A 153 -38.28 64.81 9.52
C MET A 153 -39.30 64.61 10.64
N ARG A 154 -39.92 65.73 11.04
CA ARG A 154 -40.98 65.83 12.07
C ARG A 154 -42.31 65.26 11.57
N PRO A 155 -43.21 64.82 12.48
CA PRO A 155 -44.37 64.01 12.13
C PRO A 155 -45.57 64.88 11.73
N GLN A 156 -46.27 64.48 10.66
CA GLN A 156 -47.70 64.75 10.53
C GLN A 156 -48.45 63.45 10.19
N SER A 157 -49.46 63.23 11.01
CA SER A 157 -50.30 62.06 11.19
C SER A 157 -51.21 61.75 10.02
N TYR A 158 -51.21 60.50 9.52
CA TYR A 158 -52.42 59.81 9.03
C TYR A 158 -52.29 58.29 9.18
N THR A 159 -53.19 57.70 9.96
CA THR A 159 -53.55 56.26 10.02
C THR A 159 -54.45 55.93 8.81
N LEU A 160 -54.54 54.73 8.21
CA LEU A 160 -54.60 53.37 8.75
C LEU A 160 -54.58 52.36 7.56
N GLY A 161 -53.96 51.18 7.71
CA GLY A 161 -54.41 49.95 7.02
C GLY A 161 -53.52 49.28 5.96
N HIS A 162 -52.39 48.66 6.39
CA HIS A 162 -51.95 47.29 6.07
C HIS A 162 -50.41 47.13 6.05
N SER A 163 -49.95 46.22 6.90
CA SER A 163 -48.75 45.37 6.82
C SER A 163 -47.40 45.97 6.38
N ILE A 164 -46.52 46.05 7.38
CA ILE A 164 -45.11 46.46 7.38
C ILE A 164 -44.29 45.72 6.32
N LEU A 165 -43.65 46.47 5.40
CA LEU A 165 -42.45 46.06 4.69
C LEU A 165 -41.39 47.17 4.85
N PHE A 166 -40.36 46.88 5.65
CA PHE A 166 -39.15 47.68 5.73
C PHE A 166 -38.33 47.47 4.44
N GLY A 167 -38.02 48.57 3.75
CA GLY A 167 -37.07 48.59 2.64
C GLY A 167 -36.92 50.02 2.11
N CYS A 168 -35.75 50.62 2.32
CA CYS A 168 -35.41 52.00 1.99
C CYS A 168 -35.95 52.47 0.63
N LEU A 169 -36.72 53.56 0.65
CA LEU A 169 -37.16 54.30 -0.52
C LEU A 169 -36.94 55.79 -0.21
N ILE A 170 -35.89 56.39 -0.78
CA ILE A 170 -35.74 57.85 -0.86
C ILE A 170 -35.99 58.23 -2.32
N LEU A 171 -37.08 58.94 -2.58
CA LEU A 171 -37.34 59.62 -3.85
C LEU A 171 -37.05 61.11 -3.69
N ALA A 172 -36.16 61.63 -4.53
CA ALA A 172 -35.98 63.06 -4.72
C ALA A 172 -37.18 63.62 -5.50
N ALA A 173 -37.94 64.54 -4.90
CA ALA A 173 -39.00 65.27 -5.57
C ALA A 173 -38.41 66.44 -6.39
N GLN A 174 -38.41 66.33 -7.72
CA GLN A 174 -38.36 67.51 -8.58
C GLN A 174 -39.78 68.04 -8.82
N ARG A 175 -39.87 69.38 -8.85
CA ARG A 175 -41.07 70.23 -8.90
C ARG A 175 -42.18 69.73 -9.83
N GLY A 176 -43.38 69.63 -9.27
CA GLY A 176 -44.64 70.05 -9.90
C GLY A 176 -45.00 69.40 -11.23
N GLN A 177 -45.49 68.15 -11.21
CA GLN A 177 -46.35 67.62 -12.26
C GLN A 177 -47.34 66.60 -11.68
N GLN A 178 -48.64 66.82 -11.91
CA GLN A 178 -49.72 65.91 -11.57
C GLN A 178 -49.72 64.76 -12.60
N ILE A 179 -49.59 63.51 -12.16
CA ILE A 179 -49.78 62.34 -13.02
C ILE A 179 -51.17 61.76 -12.72
N THR A 180 -52.12 61.99 -13.62
CA THR A 180 -53.39 61.25 -13.72
C THR A 180 -53.28 60.30 -14.90
N GLY A 181 -53.51 59.00 -14.68
CA GLY A 181 -53.68 58.04 -15.78
C GLY A 181 -52.95 56.72 -15.56
N SER A 182 -53.73 55.65 -15.68
CA SER A 182 -53.40 54.23 -15.58
C SER A 182 -52.26 53.76 -16.50
N ALA A 183 -51.13 53.37 -15.91
CA ALA A 183 -50.24 52.27 -16.30
C ALA A 183 -49.01 52.31 -15.40
N LEU A 184 -48.94 51.44 -14.37
CA LEU A 184 -47.70 51.18 -13.65
C LEU A 184 -46.83 50.27 -14.52
N SER A 185 -46.10 50.84 -15.48
CA SER A 185 -44.88 50.19 -15.96
C SER A 185 -43.84 50.35 -14.86
N ILE A 186 -43.65 49.31 -14.06
CA ILE A 186 -42.47 49.19 -13.20
C ILE A 186 -41.30 49.05 -14.16
N ASN A 187 -40.66 50.18 -14.49
CA ASN A 187 -39.31 50.13 -15.03
C ASN A 187 -38.45 49.54 -13.92
N THR A 188 -38.04 48.29 -14.10
CA THR A 188 -37.03 47.63 -13.29
C THR A 188 -35.83 48.57 -13.24
N ILE A 189 -35.60 49.18 -12.07
CA ILE A 189 -34.31 49.80 -11.78
C ILE A 189 -33.36 48.62 -11.68
N GLN A 190 -32.67 48.34 -12.77
CA GLN A 190 -31.54 47.45 -12.74
C GLN A 190 -30.54 48.08 -11.76
N ASP A 191 -30.19 47.35 -10.72
CA ASP A 191 -29.08 47.70 -9.83
C ASP A 191 -27.79 47.56 -10.67
N ASP A 192 -27.61 48.48 -11.61
CA ASP A 192 -26.41 48.62 -12.38
C ASP A 192 -25.36 49.17 -11.41
N ALA A 193 -24.64 48.26 -10.75
CA ALA A 193 -23.31 48.56 -10.30
C ALA A 193 -22.60 49.29 -11.46
N PRO A 194 -21.92 50.42 -11.23
CA PRO A 194 -21.40 51.26 -12.31
C PRO A 194 -20.61 50.41 -13.32
N PRO A 195 -20.66 50.71 -14.64
CA PRO A 195 -20.02 49.90 -15.68
C PRO A 195 -18.55 49.58 -15.43
N GLU A 196 -17.87 50.40 -14.61
CA GLU A 196 -16.49 50.22 -14.15
C GLU A 196 -16.25 49.01 -13.22
N THR A 197 -17.30 48.40 -12.67
CA THR A 197 -17.22 47.24 -11.76
C THR A 197 -17.66 45.93 -12.39
N TRP A 198 -18.30 45.98 -13.57
CA TRP A 198 -18.63 44.79 -14.34
C TRP A 198 -17.36 44.10 -14.81
N PHE A 199 -17.40 42.77 -14.93
CA PHE A 199 -16.25 41.99 -15.39
C PHE A 199 -14.99 42.11 -14.52
N ARG A 200 -15.14 42.37 -13.22
CA ARG A 200 -14.01 42.47 -12.30
C ARG A 200 -14.09 41.44 -11.18
N VAL A 201 -13.01 40.70 -10.96
CA VAL A 201 -12.84 39.82 -9.80
C VAL A 201 -12.45 40.67 -8.59
N THR A 202 -13.11 40.49 -7.45
CA THR A 202 -12.78 41.18 -6.20
C THR A 202 -12.68 40.19 -5.04
N GLY A 203 -11.93 40.54 -3.98
CA GLY A 203 -11.78 39.67 -2.81
C GLY A 203 -11.05 38.34 -3.08
N LEU A 204 -10.17 38.28 -4.08
CA LEU A 204 -9.37 37.10 -4.35
C LEU A 204 -8.45 36.79 -3.15
N THR A 205 -8.69 35.64 -2.53
CA THR A 205 -7.96 35.17 -1.35
C THR A 205 -7.53 33.72 -1.54
N VAL A 206 -6.45 33.33 -0.87
CA VAL A 206 -5.99 31.94 -0.79
C VAL A 206 -6.10 31.47 0.66
N ALA A 207 -6.82 30.38 0.86
CA ALA A 207 -7.01 29.73 2.15
C ALA A 207 -6.54 28.27 2.07
N SER A 208 -6.48 27.60 3.24
CA SER A 208 -6.20 26.15 3.31
C SER A 208 -4.92 25.73 2.57
N VAL A 209 -3.85 26.53 2.69
CA VAL A 209 -2.57 26.27 2.03
C VAL A 209 -1.81 25.18 2.78
N HIS A 210 -1.67 24.02 2.13
CA HIS A 210 -0.97 22.83 2.60
C HIS A 210 0.21 22.49 1.67
N GLY A 211 0.89 21.37 1.90
CA GLY A 211 2.03 20.96 1.08
C GLY A 211 1.67 20.66 -0.37
N ARG A 212 0.47 20.13 -0.65
CA ARG A 212 0.04 19.79 -2.03
C ARG A 212 -1.33 20.34 -2.42
N ARG A 213 -1.93 21.18 -1.57
CA ARG A 213 -3.31 21.68 -1.72
C ARG A 213 -3.38 23.15 -1.32
N ALA A 214 -4.31 23.87 -1.94
CA ALA A 214 -4.70 25.22 -1.57
C ALA A 214 -6.13 25.46 -2.04
N GLU A 215 -6.82 26.43 -1.46
CA GLU A 215 -8.14 26.83 -1.90
C GLU A 215 -8.10 28.30 -2.29
N VAL A 216 -8.50 28.62 -3.52
CA VAL A 216 -8.63 30.00 -4.00
C VAL A 216 -10.10 30.37 -4.02
N LYS A 217 -10.46 31.53 -3.47
CA LYS A 217 -11.84 32.02 -3.38
C LYS A 217 -11.89 33.50 -3.71
N TRP A 218 -12.97 33.93 -4.36
CA TRP A 218 -13.22 35.35 -4.65
C TRP A 218 -14.72 35.65 -4.56
N VAL A 219 -15.06 36.93 -4.63
CA VAL A 219 -16.45 37.39 -4.69
C VAL A 219 -16.94 37.25 -6.13
N GLU A 220 -18.15 36.71 -6.30
CA GLU A 220 -18.78 36.53 -7.61
C GLU A 220 -18.90 37.88 -8.34
N SER A 221 -18.41 37.93 -9.58
CA SER A 221 -18.38 39.13 -10.39
C SER A 221 -19.78 39.49 -10.91
N THR A 222 -20.12 40.77 -10.86
CA THR A 222 -21.38 41.32 -11.38
C THR A 222 -21.31 41.59 -12.89
N GLY A 223 -22.42 41.39 -13.60
CA GLY A 223 -22.53 41.57 -15.06
C GLY A 223 -22.81 40.25 -15.80
N PRO A 224 -22.71 40.22 -17.15
CA PRO A 224 -22.97 39.02 -17.95
C PRO A 224 -21.81 38.00 -17.89
N VAL A 225 -21.33 37.66 -16.69
CA VAL A 225 -20.22 36.72 -16.49
C VAL A 225 -20.75 35.28 -16.52
N VAL A 226 -20.20 34.46 -17.41
CA VAL A 226 -20.54 33.03 -17.53
C VAL A 226 -19.60 32.17 -16.68
N GLY A 227 -18.35 32.59 -16.52
CA GLY A 227 -17.36 31.86 -15.75
C GLY A 227 -16.05 32.62 -15.60
N TYR A 228 -15.01 31.90 -15.17
CA TYR A 228 -13.69 32.42 -14.87
C TYR A 228 -12.62 31.55 -15.52
N GLU A 229 -11.63 32.19 -16.14
CA GLU A 229 -10.42 31.53 -16.59
C GLU A 229 -9.37 31.66 -15.48
N LEU A 230 -8.91 30.51 -14.98
CA LEU A 230 -7.85 30.37 -14.00
C LEU A 230 -6.56 29.96 -14.69
N ARG A 231 -5.48 30.69 -14.45
CA ARG A 231 -4.12 30.32 -14.85
C ARG A 231 -3.21 30.24 -13.63
N ILE A 232 -2.76 29.03 -13.32
CA ILE A 232 -1.94 28.72 -12.15
C ILE A 232 -0.54 28.38 -12.65
N CYS A 233 0.47 29.15 -12.25
CA CYS A 233 1.85 28.95 -12.68
C CYS A 233 2.81 28.80 -11.50
N THR A 234 3.82 27.95 -11.61
CA THR A 234 4.98 28.00 -10.70
C THR A 234 5.79 29.27 -10.96
N LYS A 235 6.30 29.92 -9.90
CA LYS A 235 7.12 31.14 -10.05
C LYS A 235 8.59 30.82 -10.40
N TRP A 236 9.07 29.66 -9.96
CA TRP A 236 10.43 29.18 -10.18
C TRP A 236 10.53 28.28 -11.42
N MET A 237 11.72 28.19 -12.02
CA MET A 237 11.94 27.42 -13.25
C MET A 237 12.07 25.91 -13.01
N PRO A 238 11.53 25.06 -13.91
CA PRO A 238 10.73 25.43 -15.07
C PRO A 238 9.35 25.96 -14.68
N ARG A 239 8.89 27.01 -15.38
CA ARG A 239 7.57 27.61 -15.16
C ARG A 239 6.49 26.67 -15.73
N GLU A 240 5.87 25.89 -14.86
CA GLU A 240 4.77 25.01 -15.19
C GLU A 240 3.46 25.77 -14.98
N CYS A 241 2.66 25.90 -16.03
CA CYS A 241 1.37 26.60 -15.99
C CYS A 241 0.22 25.65 -16.33
N GLN A 242 -0.89 25.80 -15.62
CA GLN A 242 -2.15 25.13 -15.91
C GLN A 242 -3.27 26.16 -16.08
N ASN A 243 -4.01 26.03 -17.17
CA ASN A 243 -5.20 26.84 -17.44
C ASN A 243 -6.46 26.01 -17.18
N ARG A 244 -7.51 26.61 -16.61
CA ARG A 244 -8.80 25.97 -16.34
C ARG A 244 -9.93 26.99 -16.46
N ASP A 245 -11.02 26.62 -17.13
CA ASP A 245 -12.27 27.38 -17.10
C ASP A 245 -13.19 26.80 -16.02
N ILE A 246 -13.74 27.64 -15.16
CA ILE A 246 -14.67 27.24 -14.09
C ILE A 246 -15.86 28.21 -14.04
N THR A 247 -16.98 27.77 -13.46
CA THR A 247 -18.19 28.60 -13.31
C THR A 247 -18.37 29.16 -11.91
N GLU A 248 -17.74 28.55 -10.91
CA GLU A 248 -17.87 28.91 -9.49
C GLU A 248 -16.85 30.00 -9.09
N ALA A 249 -17.20 30.83 -8.09
CA ALA A 249 -16.33 31.87 -7.53
C ALA A 249 -15.26 31.32 -6.55
N GLY A 250 -14.68 30.17 -6.89
CA GLY A 250 -13.66 29.52 -6.09
C GLY A 250 -13.25 28.16 -6.65
N GLN A 251 -12.07 27.70 -6.26
CA GLN A 251 -11.53 26.42 -6.71
C GLN A 251 -10.61 25.81 -5.65
N LYS A 252 -10.79 24.51 -5.39
CA LYS A 252 -9.82 23.70 -4.64
C LYS A 252 -8.70 23.23 -5.58
N LEU A 253 -7.48 23.64 -5.28
CA LEU A 253 -6.26 23.25 -5.97
C LEU A 253 -5.67 22.00 -5.30
N GLN A 254 -5.25 21.04 -6.12
CA GLN A 254 -4.64 19.79 -5.69
C GLN A 254 -3.43 19.47 -6.59
N ASN A 255 -2.59 18.53 -6.16
CA ASN A 255 -1.36 18.12 -6.86
C ASN A 255 -0.33 19.25 -6.99
N LEU A 256 -0.32 20.19 -6.04
CA LEU A 256 0.73 21.21 -5.98
C LEU A 256 2.04 20.59 -5.49
N LYS A 257 3.16 21.16 -5.90
CA LYS A 257 4.49 20.81 -5.39
C LYS A 257 4.67 21.46 -4.01
N PRO A 258 5.16 20.73 -3.00
CA PRO A 258 5.49 21.32 -1.69
C PRO A 258 6.59 22.37 -1.78
N ASN A 259 6.63 23.27 -0.80
CA ASN A 259 7.61 24.37 -0.72
C ASN A 259 7.77 25.15 -2.05
N THR A 260 6.69 25.35 -2.79
CA THR A 260 6.71 25.96 -4.12
C THR A 260 5.78 27.16 -4.16
N THR A 261 6.30 28.29 -4.66
CA THR A 261 5.51 29.50 -4.87
C THR A 261 4.73 29.40 -6.17
N TYR A 262 3.42 29.61 -6.07
CA TYR A 262 2.47 29.65 -7.17
C TYR A 262 1.92 31.06 -7.37
N GLU A 263 1.74 31.42 -8.63
CA GLU A 263 1.03 32.62 -9.08
C GLU A 263 -0.30 32.17 -9.70
N VAL A 264 -1.42 32.62 -9.15
CA VAL A 264 -2.76 32.34 -9.67
C VAL A 264 -3.32 33.61 -10.27
N ARG A 265 -3.69 33.52 -11.56
CA ARG A 265 -4.34 34.59 -12.31
C ARG A 265 -5.79 34.18 -12.56
N VAL A 266 -6.72 35.07 -12.27
CA VAL A 266 -8.16 34.86 -12.45
C VAL A 266 -8.71 36.00 -13.28
N ARG A 267 -9.45 35.70 -14.35
CA ARG A 267 -10.23 36.70 -15.10
C ARG A 267 -11.62 36.17 -15.41
N PRO A 268 -12.69 36.96 -15.24
CA PRO A 268 -14.04 36.55 -15.61
C PRO A 268 -14.19 36.57 -17.13
N PHE A 269 -15.07 35.74 -17.67
CA PHE A 269 -15.39 35.74 -19.10
C PHE A 269 -16.89 35.62 -19.36
N ASP A 270 -17.31 36.19 -20.49
CA ASP A 270 -18.62 36.04 -21.08
C ASP A 270 -18.47 35.34 -22.44
N ASP A 271 -19.14 34.21 -22.62
CA ASP A 271 -19.17 33.44 -23.87
C ASP A 271 -20.55 33.43 -24.54
N THR A 272 -21.49 34.26 -24.07
CA THR A 272 -22.83 34.38 -24.67
C THR A 272 -22.80 35.04 -26.04
N LYS A 273 -21.70 35.76 -26.35
CA LYS A 273 -21.43 36.38 -27.65
C LYS A 273 -20.51 35.48 -28.49
N PRO A 274 -20.49 35.64 -29.83
CA PRO A 274 -19.66 34.82 -30.73
C PRO A 274 -18.17 34.85 -30.42
N GLN A 275 -17.71 35.94 -29.79
CA GLN A 275 -16.36 36.06 -29.25
C GLN A 275 -16.41 36.08 -27.74
N ARG A 276 -15.54 35.29 -27.11
CA ARG A 276 -15.38 35.27 -25.67
C ARG A 276 -14.78 36.59 -25.21
N HIS A 277 -15.54 37.34 -24.41
CA HIS A 277 -15.09 38.59 -23.81
C HIS A 277 -14.49 38.30 -22.44
N TYR A 278 -13.31 38.85 -22.18
CA TYR A 278 -12.62 38.71 -20.90
C TYR A 278 -12.67 40.03 -20.13
N GLY A 279 -12.85 39.91 -18.82
CA GLY A 279 -12.71 41.01 -17.88
C GLY A 279 -11.30 41.21 -17.36
N ASP A 280 -11.21 42.06 -16.34
CA ASP A 280 -9.96 42.39 -15.67
C ASP A 280 -9.35 41.16 -14.99
N GLN A 281 -8.04 40.99 -15.17
CA GLN A 281 -7.30 39.90 -14.54
C GLN A 281 -6.77 40.33 -13.18
N VAL A 282 -7.02 39.52 -12.17
CA VAL A 282 -6.46 39.66 -10.83
C VAL A 282 -5.46 38.55 -10.57
N VAL A 283 -4.40 38.87 -9.83
CA VAL A 283 -3.30 37.95 -9.53
C VAL A 283 -3.15 37.82 -8.02
N VAL A 284 -2.95 36.60 -7.54
CA VAL A 284 -2.55 36.32 -6.16
C VAL A 284 -1.39 35.34 -6.16
N GLU A 285 -0.46 35.52 -5.22
CA GLU A 285 0.65 34.60 -5.00
C GLU A 285 0.50 33.90 -3.66
N PHE A 286 0.88 32.62 -3.62
CA PHE A 286 0.98 31.88 -2.37
C PHE A 286 2.11 30.85 -2.46
N THR A 287 2.66 30.45 -1.31
CA THR A 287 3.68 29.39 -1.23
C THR A 287 3.12 28.20 -0.48
N THR A 288 3.17 27.02 -1.07
CA THR A 288 2.77 25.78 -0.39
C THR A 288 3.70 25.49 0.77
N ARG A 289 3.16 24.89 1.84
CA ARG A 289 3.98 24.50 2.99
C ARG A 289 5.05 23.47 2.57
N PRO A 290 6.21 23.41 3.24
CA PRO A 290 7.14 22.31 3.04
C PRO A 290 6.47 20.98 3.39
N PHE A 291 6.86 19.90 2.71
CA PHE A 291 6.41 18.55 3.06
C PHE A 291 7.25 18.07 4.26
N PRO A 292 6.66 17.37 5.25
CA PRO A 292 7.43 16.85 6.38
C PRO A 292 8.54 15.90 5.92
N ILE A 293 9.70 16.03 6.53
CA ILE A 293 10.88 15.17 6.30
C ILE A 293 11.35 14.62 7.65
N VAL A 294 12.07 13.51 7.62
CA VAL A 294 12.71 12.99 8.82
C VAL A 294 13.95 13.82 9.19
N HIS A 295 14.32 13.80 10.47
CA HIS A 295 15.51 14.49 10.99
C HIS A 295 16.49 13.48 11.60
N ASP A 296 17.74 13.88 11.81
CA ASP A 296 18.77 13.07 12.49
C ASP A 296 18.88 11.62 12.00
N LEU A 297 18.76 11.42 10.68
CA LEU A 297 18.82 10.11 10.06
C LEU A 297 20.21 9.50 10.27
N LYS A 298 20.25 8.32 10.90
CA LYS A 298 21.45 7.53 11.13
C LYS A 298 21.24 6.12 10.63
N ALA A 299 22.31 5.55 10.09
CA ALA A 299 22.36 4.13 9.75
C ALA A 299 23.63 3.53 10.35
N THR A 300 23.47 2.44 11.10
CA THR A 300 24.55 1.74 11.79
C THR A 300 24.49 0.27 11.45
N ALA A 301 25.60 -0.30 10.96
CA ALA A 301 25.69 -1.73 10.74
C ALA A 301 25.57 -2.47 12.07
N ARG A 302 24.66 -3.45 12.13
CA ARG A 302 24.46 -4.33 13.28
C ARG A 302 25.25 -5.63 13.15
N GLY A 303 25.50 -6.04 11.90
CA GLY A 303 26.31 -7.20 11.58
C GLY A 303 26.61 -7.26 10.08
N SER A 304 26.94 -8.45 9.59
CA SER A 304 27.25 -8.69 8.18
C SER A 304 26.01 -8.74 7.31
N ARG A 305 24.84 -9.00 7.90
CA ARG A 305 23.57 -9.13 7.16
C ARG A 305 22.48 -8.19 7.64
N SER A 306 22.84 -7.22 8.48
CA SER A 306 21.87 -6.29 9.06
C SER A 306 22.38 -4.86 9.29
N ILE A 307 21.51 -3.90 9.05
CA ILE A 307 21.72 -2.46 9.31
C ILE A 307 20.53 -1.93 10.10
N GLN A 308 20.79 -1.24 11.21
CA GLN A 308 19.79 -0.45 11.91
C GLN A 308 19.74 0.96 11.31
N VAL A 309 18.54 1.42 10.99
CA VAL A 309 18.27 2.76 10.50
C VAL A 309 17.33 3.44 11.49
N GLU A 310 17.66 4.64 11.92
CA GLU A 310 16.91 5.39 12.92
C GLU A 310 16.85 6.87 12.56
N TRP A 311 15.74 7.53 12.89
CA TRP A 311 15.52 8.94 12.60
C TRP A 311 14.63 9.58 13.66
N ALA A 312 14.63 10.90 13.72
CA ALA A 312 13.66 11.69 14.46
C ALA A 312 12.43 11.99 13.60
N ALA A 313 11.25 11.84 14.19
CA ALA A 313 9.98 12.17 13.54
C ALA A 313 9.88 13.69 13.25
N PRO A 314 9.23 14.10 12.14
CA PRO A 314 8.90 15.50 11.91
C PRO A 314 7.98 16.04 13.00
N HIS A 315 7.94 17.37 13.16
CA HIS A 315 7.00 18.04 14.06
C HIS A 315 5.53 17.88 13.63
N GLU A 316 5.28 17.67 12.33
CA GLU A 316 3.94 17.42 11.82
C GLU A 316 3.56 15.94 12.00
N GLU A 317 2.28 15.68 12.24
CA GLU A 317 1.74 14.32 12.26
C GLU A 317 1.81 13.68 10.87
N VAL A 318 2.30 12.43 10.83
CA VAL A 318 2.52 11.62 9.64
C VAL A 318 1.97 10.22 9.87
N ASN A 319 1.66 9.51 8.78
CA ASN A 319 1.05 8.17 8.86
C ASN A 319 2.09 7.05 8.90
N GLY A 320 3.33 7.33 8.53
CA GLY A 320 4.44 6.39 8.59
C GLY A 320 5.60 6.82 7.71
N TYR A 321 6.46 5.86 7.39
CA TYR A 321 7.70 6.03 6.66
C TYR A 321 7.89 4.86 5.70
N THR A 322 8.51 5.13 4.55
CA THR A 322 9.02 4.09 3.66
C THR A 322 10.55 4.20 3.61
N VAL A 323 11.22 3.09 3.83
CA VAL A 323 12.68 2.98 3.86
C VAL A 323 13.12 2.13 2.69
N HIS A 324 13.92 2.70 1.80
CA HIS A 324 14.53 1.99 0.68
C HIS A 324 16.02 1.87 0.94
N ALA A 325 16.57 0.66 0.87
CA ALA A 325 18.01 0.44 0.91
C ALA A 325 18.43 -0.25 -0.37
N TYR A 326 19.40 0.31 -1.10
CA TYR A 326 19.88 -0.30 -2.32
C TYR A 326 21.41 -0.27 -2.42
N SER A 327 21.93 -1.31 -3.06
CA SER A 327 23.33 -1.47 -3.39
C SER A 327 23.43 -1.83 -4.88
N LYS A 328 24.45 -1.29 -5.55
CA LYS A 328 24.70 -1.58 -6.98
C LYS A 328 24.95 -3.07 -7.24
N GLU A 329 25.52 -3.77 -6.25
CA GLU A 329 25.99 -5.16 -6.38
C GLU A 329 25.03 -6.15 -5.72
N ALA A 330 24.28 -5.71 -4.70
CA ALA A 330 23.47 -6.58 -3.85
C ALA A 330 21.95 -6.39 -3.95
N GLY A 331 21.48 -5.52 -4.85
CA GLY A 331 20.04 -5.29 -5.08
C GLY A 331 19.42 -4.29 -4.11
N PHE A 332 18.11 -4.40 -3.88
CA PHE A 332 17.34 -3.43 -3.07
C PHE A 332 16.41 -4.11 -2.07
N VAL A 333 16.14 -3.42 -0.97
CA VAL A 333 15.21 -3.77 0.10
C VAL A 333 14.30 -2.58 0.35
N GLN A 334 13.01 -2.82 0.53
CA GLN A 334 12.03 -1.80 0.90
C GLN A 334 11.23 -2.27 2.12
N VAL A 335 11.05 -1.38 3.10
CA VAL A 335 10.25 -1.62 4.29
C VAL A 335 9.40 -0.39 4.59
N ASP A 336 8.10 -0.59 4.79
CA ASP A 336 7.19 0.44 5.28
C ASP A 336 6.99 0.23 6.79
N THR A 337 7.07 1.30 7.57
CA THR A 337 6.94 1.25 9.04
C THR A 337 6.24 2.50 9.56
N ASN A 338 5.54 2.39 10.69
CA ASN A 338 5.02 3.52 11.45
C ASN A 338 5.96 3.95 12.59
N GLU A 339 7.02 3.18 12.85
CA GLU A 339 8.04 3.46 13.84
C GLU A 339 9.12 4.41 13.29
N THR A 340 9.92 4.99 14.17
CA THR A 340 11.04 5.89 13.80
C THR A 340 12.38 5.16 13.65
N PHE A 341 12.34 3.84 13.57
CA PHE A 341 13.50 3.00 13.29
C PHE A 341 13.09 1.75 12.52
N VAL A 342 14.06 1.10 11.88
CA VAL A 342 13.91 -0.21 11.26
C VAL A 342 15.24 -0.97 11.31
N ILE A 343 15.16 -2.28 11.46
CA ILE A 343 16.32 -3.17 11.27
C ILE A 343 16.16 -3.84 9.91
N LEU A 344 17.00 -3.44 8.97
CA LEU A 344 17.10 -4.08 7.66
C LEU A 344 17.88 -5.38 7.82
N THR A 345 17.33 -6.51 7.38
CA THR A 345 17.94 -7.84 7.46
C THR A 345 18.12 -8.45 6.07
N ASN A 346 18.78 -9.61 5.99
CA ASN A 346 19.07 -10.31 4.73
C ASN A 346 19.90 -9.49 3.74
N LEU A 347 20.75 -8.60 4.26
CA LEU A 347 21.70 -7.83 3.47
C LEU A 347 22.94 -8.67 3.14
N SER A 348 23.71 -8.20 2.17
CA SER A 348 25.00 -8.78 1.79
C SER A 348 26.11 -8.29 2.72
N PRO A 349 27.03 -9.18 3.15
CA PRO A 349 28.26 -8.81 3.86
C PRO A 349 29.13 -7.84 3.07
N GLU A 350 29.89 -7.01 3.80
CA GLU A 350 30.89 -6.07 3.26
C GLU A 350 30.38 -5.11 2.17
N GLN A 351 29.07 -4.88 2.16
CA GLN A 351 28.41 -4.12 1.12
C GLN A 351 27.95 -2.76 1.64
N THR A 352 28.22 -1.72 0.86
CA THR A 352 27.70 -0.38 1.13
C THR A 352 26.31 -0.22 0.53
N TYR A 353 25.33 0.08 1.37
CA TYR A 353 23.95 0.39 0.99
C TYR A 353 23.70 1.90 1.07
N THR A 354 23.04 2.44 0.05
CA THR A 354 22.43 3.77 0.10
C THR A 354 21.00 3.62 0.60
N ILE A 355 20.66 4.32 1.67
CA ILE A 355 19.41 4.19 2.40
C ILE A 355 18.65 5.51 2.29
N GLU A 356 17.44 5.45 1.76
CA GLU A 356 16.51 6.56 1.64
C GLU A 356 15.33 6.35 2.60
N VAL A 357 15.01 7.37 3.39
CA VAL A 357 13.79 7.39 4.22
C VAL A 357 12.87 8.48 3.72
N LYS A 358 11.63 8.12 3.40
CA LYS A 358 10.58 9.06 2.94
C LYS A 358 9.40 9.02 3.90
N VAL A 359 8.83 10.18 4.17
CA VAL A 359 7.61 10.32 4.98
C VAL A 359 6.37 9.95 4.17
N ILE A 360 5.47 9.21 4.79
CA ILE A 360 4.13 8.87 4.28
C ILE A 360 3.09 9.72 5.01
N LYS A 361 2.26 10.44 4.25
CA LYS A 361 1.13 11.23 4.79
C LYS A 361 -0.14 10.95 3.99
N MET A 362 -1.22 10.67 4.70
CA MET A 362 -2.56 10.49 4.17
C MET A 362 -3.32 11.81 4.25
N GLU A 363 -3.80 12.28 3.11
CA GLU A 363 -4.56 13.51 2.97
C GLU A 363 -5.98 13.18 2.47
N GLY A 364 -6.87 12.77 3.38
CA GLY A 364 -8.12 12.09 3.02
C GLY A 364 -7.82 10.68 2.52
N ASP A 365 -8.40 10.26 1.40
CA ASP A 365 -8.16 8.95 0.79
C ASP A 365 -6.88 8.88 -0.07
N LYS A 366 -6.05 9.93 -0.04
CA LYS A 366 -4.89 10.07 -0.92
C LYS A 366 -3.58 9.92 -0.17
N LEU A 367 -2.78 8.94 -0.60
CA LEU A 367 -1.39 8.73 -0.17
C LEU A 367 -0.46 9.77 -0.81
N SER A 368 0.33 10.46 0.01
CA SER A 368 1.41 11.35 -0.44
C SER A 368 2.73 10.92 0.20
N ILE A 369 3.76 10.77 -0.63
CA ILE A 369 5.13 10.42 -0.21
C ILE A 369 6.04 11.65 -0.40
N GLY A 370 6.85 11.94 0.62
CA GLY A 370 7.81 13.04 0.65
C GLY A 370 9.08 12.80 -0.16
N MET A 371 9.97 13.80 -0.13
CA MET A 371 11.34 13.63 -0.66
C MET A 371 12.16 12.73 0.28
N PRO A 372 13.13 11.97 -0.25
CA PRO A 372 14.00 11.14 0.57
C PRO A 372 15.00 11.96 1.37
N VAL A 373 15.26 11.54 2.60
CA VAL A 373 16.50 11.84 3.31
C VAL A 373 17.41 10.63 3.16
N ILE A 374 18.68 10.85 2.82
CA ILE A 374 19.60 9.80 2.39
C ILE A 374 20.77 9.67 3.37
N VAL A 375 21.14 8.44 3.68
CA VAL A 375 22.34 8.07 4.43
C VAL A 375 22.98 6.82 3.80
N SER A 376 24.25 6.55 4.07
CA SER A 376 24.90 5.30 3.68
C SER A 376 25.43 4.56 4.89
N ALA A 377 25.41 3.23 4.81
CA ALA A 377 26.03 2.35 5.79
C ALA A 377 26.58 1.10 5.10
N THR A 378 27.67 0.56 5.65
CA THR A 378 28.37 -0.61 5.12
C THR A 378 28.24 -1.74 6.12
N THR A 379 27.72 -2.89 5.69
CA THR A 379 27.65 -4.10 6.53
C THR A 379 29.04 -4.60 6.90
N THR A 380 29.16 -5.32 8.02
CA THR A 380 30.46 -5.83 8.48
C THR A 380 30.89 -7.07 7.68
N PRO A 381 32.16 -7.50 7.80
CA PRO A 381 32.60 -8.79 7.29
C PRO A 381 31.81 -9.95 7.89
N LEU A 382 31.69 -11.03 7.12
CA LEU A 382 31.06 -12.26 7.60
C LEU A 382 31.92 -12.86 8.72
N GLY A 383 31.29 -13.18 9.85
CA GLY A 383 32.00 -13.77 10.98
C GLY A 383 32.67 -15.09 10.60
N VAL A 384 33.80 -15.40 11.21
CA VAL A 384 34.55 -16.65 10.99
C VAL A 384 34.21 -17.70 12.06
N PRO A 385 34.34 -19.00 11.78
CA PRO A 385 34.27 -20.04 12.81
C PRO A 385 35.36 -19.86 13.88
N THR A 386 35.07 -20.25 15.11
CA THR A 386 35.97 -20.11 16.27
C THR A 386 36.10 -21.45 16.99
N ASN A 387 37.04 -21.57 17.94
CA ASN A 387 37.28 -22.80 18.70
C ASN A 387 37.38 -24.05 17.80
N VAL A 388 38.10 -23.93 16.68
CA VAL A 388 38.30 -25.04 15.75
C VAL A 388 39.20 -26.07 16.41
N LEU A 389 38.66 -27.27 16.62
CA LEU A 389 39.36 -28.41 17.20
C LEU A 389 39.43 -29.54 16.17
N LEU A 390 40.61 -30.13 16.04
CA LEU A 390 40.85 -31.26 15.16
C LEU A 390 41.35 -32.44 16.00
N GLN A 391 40.80 -33.62 15.74
CA GLN A 391 41.22 -34.86 16.38
C GLN A 391 41.39 -35.96 15.34
N ALA A 392 42.61 -36.50 15.24
CA ALA A 392 42.90 -37.68 14.45
C ALA A 392 42.55 -38.94 15.25
N THR A 393 41.93 -39.90 14.58
CA THR A 393 41.48 -41.15 15.20
C THR A 393 42.20 -42.36 14.59
N CYS A 394 42.07 -43.50 15.27
CA CYS A 394 42.71 -44.74 14.88
C CYS A 394 42.02 -45.45 13.71
N ASP A 395 40.77 -45.18 13.44
CA ASP A 395 40.05 -45.73 12.30
C ASP A 395 40.30 -44.96 10.99
N HIS A 396 41.30 -44.07 10.95
CA HIS A 396 41.66 -43.23 9.81
C HIS A 396 40.61 -42.15 9.51
N HIS A 397 40.22 -41.43 10.57
CA HIS A 397 39.36 -40.27 10.47
C HIS A 397 40.01 -39.02 11.09
N ILE A 398 39.57 -37.85 10.63
CA ILE A 398 39.84 -36.55 11.24
C ILE A 398 38.49 -35.94 11.61
N LEU A 399 38.23 -35.85 12.92
CA LEU A 399 37.06 -35.21 13.46
C LEU A 399 37.37 -33.72 13.62
N ALA A 400 36.61 -32.88 12.93
CA ALA A 400 36.66 -31.43 13.07
C ALA A 400 35.44 -30.95 13.85
N SER A 401 35.63 -30.01 14.77
CA SER A 401 34.55 -29.27 15.42
C SER A 401 34.86 -27.79 15.54
N TRP A 402 33.82 -26.96 15.59
CA TRP A 402 33.94 -25.51 15.65
C TRP A 402 32.72 -24.87 16.33
N ASP A 403 32.90 -23.66 16.84
CA ASP A 403 31.86 -22.77 17.33
C ASP A 403 31.59 -21.63 16.35
N TYR A 404 30.41 -21.04 16.43
CA TYR A 404 30.04 -19.88 15.62
C TYR A 404 29.06 -18.96 16.35
N ALA A 405 29.41 -17.68 16.45
CA ALA A 405 28.64 -16.65 17.17
C ALA A 405 28.33 -15.40 16.31
N GLY A 406 28.51 -15.49 14.98
CA GLY A 406 28.19 -14.40 14.05
C GLY A 406 26.72 -14.41 13.58
N ASP A 407 26.41 -13.50 12.66
CA ASP A 407 25.10 -13.48 11.97
C ASP A 407 24.82 -14.84 11.29
N PRO A 408 23.56 -15.35 11.31
CA PRO A 408 23.24 -16.65 10.75
C PRO A 408 23.75 -16.83 9.31
N PRO A 409 24.65 -17.80 9.04
CA PRO A 409 25.16 -18.07 7.71
C PRO A 409 24.15 -18.96 6.95
N THR A 410 24.40 -19.22 5.67
CA THR A 410 23.68 -20.30 4.95
C THR A 410 24.38 -21.65 5.07
N GLY A 411 25.64 -21.66 5.50
CA GLY A 411 26.41 -22.87 5.72
C GLY A 411 27.88 -22.59 6.03
N PHE A 412 28.66 -23.66 6.00
CA PHE A 412 30.13 -23.62 6.10
C PHE A 412 30.74 -24.39 4.95
N GLU A 413 31.81 -23.85 4.37
CA GLU A 413 32.67 -24.53 3.41
C GLU A 413 33.88 -25.09 4.16
N LEU A 414 34.10 -26.39 4.03
CA LEU A 414 35.19 -27.12 4.67
C LEU A 414 36.10 -27.70 3.60
N LYS A 415 37.41 -27.61 3.83
CA LYS A 415 38.42 -28.13 2.93
C LYS A 415 39.50 -28.84 3.72
N LEU A 416 39.81 -30.08 3.36
CA LEU A 416 40.90 -30.85 3.95
C LEU A 416 41.90 -31.22 2.85
N CYS A 417 43.10 -30.66 2.93
CA CYS A 417 44.17 -30.90 1.96
C CYS A 417 45.26 -31.79 2.56
N GLU A 418 45.63 -32.86 1.89
CA GLU A 418 46.79 -33.68 2.24
C GLU A 418 48.08 -33.03 1.71
N GLU A 419 49.12 -32.95 2.55
CA GLU A 419 50.41 -32.40 2.16
C GLU A 419 51.00 -33.17 0.96
N GLY A 420 51.42 -32.44 -0.07
CA GLY A 420 51.98 -33.01 -1.30
C GLY A 420 50.94 -33.51 -2.32
N GLN A 421 49.63 -33.48 -2.00
CA GLN A 421 48.57 -33.69 -2.98
C GLN A 421 48.00 -32.38 -3.51
N GLN A 422 47.63 -32.37 -4.79
CA GLN A 422 47.03 -31.21 -5.44
C GLN A 422 45.50 -31.15 -5.24
N SER A 423 44.87 -32.29 -4.95
CA SER A 423 43.42 -32.40 -4.71
C SER A 423 43.14 -32.36 -3.21
N CYS A 424 42.10 -31.61 -2.82
CA CYS A 424 41.63 -31.55 -1.44
C CYS A 424 40.20 -32.10 -1.36
N ASP A 425 39.81 -32.66 -0.21
CA ASP A 425 38.40 -33.01 0.04
C ASP A 425 37.63 -31.73 0.40
N HIS A 426 36.57 -31.43 -0.36
CA HIS A 426 35.74 -30.26 -0.18
C HIS A 426 34.34 -30.66 0.23
N ARG A 427 33.85 -30.07 1.32
CA ARG A 427 32.57 -30.42 1.95
C ARG A 427 31.82 -29.17 2.34
N THR A 428 30.50 -29.26 2.34
CA THR A 428 29.61 -28.23 2.87
C THR A 428 28.93 -28.74 4.13
N ALA A 429 28.71 -27.85 5.08
CA ALA A 429 27.94 -28.12 6.30
C ALA A 429 26.79 -27.11 6.44
N SER A 430 25.69 -27.54 7.07
CA SER A 430 24.53 -26.67 7.31
C SER A 430 24.86 -25.58 8.35
N PRO A 431 24.07 -24.50 8.43
CA PRO A 431 24.29 -23.41 9.41
C PRO A 431 24.33 -23.87 10.88
N GLU A 432 23.70 -24.99 11.21
CA GLU A 432 23.51 -25.55 12.56
C GLU A 432 24.57 -26.61 12.89
N GLN A 433 25.22 -27.17 11.87
CA GLN A 433 26.25 -28.18 12.05
C GLN A 433 27.52 -27.56 12.68
N ARG A 434 28.10 -28.26 13.66
CA ARG A 434 29.27 -27.82 14.44
C ARG A 434 30.42 -28.82 14.45
N ASN A 435 30.25 -29.93 13.73
CA ASN A 435 31.29 -30.94 13.57
C ASN A 435 31.18 -31.62 12.20
N PHE A 436 32.28 -32.18 11.75
CA PHE A 436 32.35 -32.98 10.54
C PHE A 436 33.40 -34.09 10.69
N ASP A 437 33.12 -35.25 10.13
CA ASP A 437 34.00 -36.41 10.15
C ASP A 437 34.58 -36.66 8.75
N PHE A 438 35.89 -36.43 8.60
CA PHE A 438 36.63 -36.72 7.38
C PHE A 438 37.27 -38.10 7.42
N LYS A 439 36.90 -38.97 6.48
CA LYS A 439 37.62 -40.21 6.26
C LYS A 439 38.90 -39.95 5.46
N ILE A 440 40.03 -40.41 5.95
CA ILE A 440 41.35 -40.22 5.32
C ILE A 440 41.98 -41.55 4.91
N ALA A 441 43.00 -41.47 4.04
CA ALA A 441 43.82 -42.63 3.72
C ALA A 441 44.63 -43.08 4.95
N PRO A 442 44.93 -44.38 5.09
CA PRO A 442 45.69 -44.92 6.22
C PRO A 442 47.19 -44.65 6.05
N ARG A 443 47.57 -43.39 6.01
CA ARG A 443 48.96 -42.94 5.83
C ARG A 443 49.29 -41.89 6.87
N GLU A 444 50.53 -41.89 7.33
CA GLU A 444 51.03 -40.87 8.25
C GLU A 444 51.46 -39.65 7.44
N THR A 445 50.64 -38.59 7.49
CA THR A 445 50.81 -37.38 6.69
C THR A 445 50.18 -36.19 7.42
N THR A 446 50.57 -34.98 7.03
CA THR A 446 49.98 -33.75 7.54
C THR A 446 48.81 -33.34 6.65
N PHE A 447 47.73 -32.90 7.28
CA PHE A 447 46.59 -32.30 6.61
C PHE A 447 46.44 -30.85 7.04
N THR A 448 46.08 -30.00 6.08
CA THR A 448 45.61 -28.64 6.34
C THR A 448 44.09 -28.62 6.22
N PHE A 449 43.44 -28.36 7.33
CA PHE A 449 42.01 -28.10 7.40
C PHE A 449 41.75 -26.61 7.27
N THR A 450 40.80 -26.25 6.41
CA THR A 450 40.31 -24.88 6.23
C THR A 450 38.80 -24.86 6.39
N ILE A 451 38.29 -23.88 7.13
CA ILE A 451 36.85 -23.64 7.25
C ILE A 451 36.52 -22.16 7.01
N GLN A 452 35.46 -21.93 6.25
CA GLN A 452 34.90 -20.61 5.95
C GLN A 452 33.39 -20.63 6.17
N THR A 453 32.81 -19.52 6.60
CA THR A 453 31.35 -19.36 6.61
C THR A 453 30.88 -18.91 5.23
N SER A 454 29.69 -19.34 4.81
CA SER A 454 29.16 -19.05 3.48
C SER A 454 27.74 -18.47 3.51
N VAL A 455 27.44 -17.62 2.52
CA VAL A 455 26.10 -17.07 2.26
C VAL A 455 25.72 -17.28 0.78
N HIS A 456 24.95 -18.32 0.47
CA HIS A 456 24.65 -18.77 -0.89
C HIS A 456 23.64 -17.90 -1.65
N HIS A 457 22.78 -17.14 -0.98
CA HIS A 457 21.81 -16.27 -1.67
C HIS A 457 22.45 -15.07 -2.38
N ILE A 458 23.73 -14.79 -2.09
CA ILE A 458 24.48 -13.65 -2.62
C ILE A 458 25.83 -14.21 -3.11
N SER A 459 25.89 -14.61 -4.38
CA SER A 459 27.14 -14.86 -5.12
C SER A 459 28.27 -15.53 -4.32
N GLY A 460 27.96 -16.60 -3.56
CA GLY A 460 28.96 -17.41 -2.86
C GLY A 460 29.94 -16.62 -1.98
N HIS A 461 29.51 -15.55 -1.31
CA HIS A 461 30.37 -14.81 -0.40
C HIS A 461 30.85 -15.72 0.75
N LEU A 462 32.17 -15.70 0.98
CA LEU A 462 32.84 -16.46 2.01
C LEU A 462 33.49 -15.51 3.01
N SER A 463 33.54 -15.89 4.29
CA SER A 463 34.42 -15.21 5.25
C SER A 463 35.89 -15.43 4.91
N GLU A 464 36.77 -14.77 5.66
CA GLU A 464 38.16 -15.19 5.76
C GLU A 464 38.27 -16.66 6.17
N ALA A 465 39.36 -17.29 5.74
CA ALA A 465 39.64 -18.71 5.94
C ALA A 465 40.33 -18.95 7.29
N VAL A 466 39.74 -19.80 8.12
CA VAL A 466 40.37 -20.29 9.35
C VAL A 466 41.10 -21.59 9.03
N MET A 467 42.40 -21.63 9.29
CA MET A 467 43.27 -22.74 8.90
C MET A 467 43.94 -23.38 10.12
N HIS A 468 43.90 -24.72 10.18
CA HIS A 468 44.58 -25.52 11.19
C HIS A 468 45.26 -26.73 10.54
N ASN A 469 46.42 -27.11 11.08
CA ASN A 469 47.14 -28.28 10.64
C ASN A 469 46.98 -29.42 11.64
N ILE A 470 46.83 -30.65 11.13
CA ILE A 470 46.81 -31.86 11.94
C ILE A 470 47.57 -32.97 11.24
N ARG A 471 48.32 -33.77 12.00
CA ARG A 471 48.98 -34.97 11.51
C ARG A 471 48.12 -36.19 11.81
N SER A 472 47.93 -37.05 10.83
CA SER A 472 47.25 -38.32 11.04
C SER A 472 48.07 -39.24 11.94
N LEU A 473 47.39 -40.15 12.63
CA LEU A 473 48.05 -41.14 13.47
C LEU A 473 48.76 -42.19 12.62
N LYS A 474 49.94 -42.61 13.07
CA LYS A 474 50.69 -43.69 12.43
C LYS A 474 49.87 -44.98 12.45
N GLN A 475 49.66 -45.57 11.27
CA GLN A 475 48.99 -46.87 11.18
C GLN A 475 49.87 -47.93 11.84
N ALA A 476 49.27 -48.76 12.70
CA ALA A 476 49.99 -49.89 13.28
C ALA A 476 50.32 -50.92 12.17
N PRO A 477 51.57 -51.40 12.08
CA PRO A 477 51.92 -52.50 11.18
C PRO A 477 51.06 -53.72 11.49
N LYS A 478 50.66 -54.45 10.45
CA LYS A 478 49.93 -55.71 10.60
C LYS A 478 50.87 -56.78 11.16
N ILE A 479 50.45 -57.48 12.22
CA ILE A 479 51.14 -58.67 12.74
C ILE A 479 50.86 -59.83 11.79
N GLU A 480 51.82 -60.12 10.92
CA GLU A 480 51.81 -61.24 9.98
C GLU A 480 52.35 -62.52 10.64
N ASP A 481 51.95 -63.66 10.08
CA ASP A 481 52.37 -65.01 10.51
C ASP A 481 52.16 -65.27 12.01
N PHE A 482 51.10 -64.69 12.58
CA PHE A 482 50.76 -64.90 13.96
C PHE A 482 50.33 -66.36 14.19
N SER A 483 51.11 -67.09 14.98
CA SER A 483 50.83 -68.48 15.31
C SER A 483 50.96 -68.72 16.81
N VAL A 484 50.18 -69.68 17.30
CA VAL A 484 50.16 -70.07 18.71
C VAL A 484 50.19 -71.59 18.77
N HIS A 485 51.25 -72.14 19.36
CA HIS A 485 51.46 -73.57 19.41
C HIS A 485 51.83 -74.04 20.83
N PRO A 486 51.21 -75.13 21.34
CA PRO A 486 51.64 -75.75 22.59
C PRO A 486 53.06 -76.31 22.46
N VAL A 487 53.91 -75.98 23.44
CA VAL A 487 55.27 -76.53 23.53
C VAL A 487 55.32 -77.65 24.57
N THR A 488 54.59 -77.47 25.67
CA THR A 488 54.47 -78.46 26.76
C THR A 488 53.03 -78.53 27.26
N ASN A 489 52.75 -79.41 28.23
CA ASN A 489 51.47 -79.42 28.95
C ASN A 489 51.24 -78.19 29.86
N LYS A 490 52.18 -77.23 29.91
CA LYS A 490 52.08 -76.00 30.73
C LYS A 490 52.61 -74.73 30.05
N SER A 491 52.92 -74.78 28.74
CA SER A 491 53.49 -73.62 28.03
C SER A 491 53.08 -73.52 26.55
N LEU A 492 53.00 -72.29 26.07
CA LEU A 492 52.74 -71.93 24.68
C LEU A 492 53.92 -71.15 24.09
N GLU A 493 54.21 -71.37 22.81
CA GLU A 493 54.99 -70.47 21.98
C GLU A 493 54.01 -69.62 21.17
N VAL A 494 54.21 -68.31 21.19
CA VAL A 494 53.54 -67.35 20.32
C VAL A 494 54.60 -66.80 19.37
N SER A 495 54.34 -66.83 18.07
CA SER A 495 55.29 -66.31 17.07
C SER A 495 54.63 -65.41 16.04
N TRP A 496 55.41 -64.53 15.44
CA TRP A 496 55.01 -63.55 14.42
C TRP A 496 56.21 -63.15 13.57
N LYS A 497 55.95 -62.53 12.42
CA LYS A 497 56.99 -61.92 11.59
C LYS A 497 57.56 -60.68 12.27
N ALA A 498 58.87 -60.64 12.49
CA ALA A 498 59.57 -59.55 13.19
C ALA A 498 59.23 -58.16 12.62
N ILE A 499 58.88 -57.21 13.50
CA ILE A 499 58.59 -55.82 13.14
C ILE A 499 59.67 -54.92 13.75
N GLN A 500 60.28 -54.08 12.91
CA GLN A 500 61.50 -53.29 13.22
C GLN A 500 61.30 -52.15 14.22
N GLU A 501 60.06 -51.85 14.62
CA GLU A 501 59.76 -50.76 15.57
C GLU A 501 58.59 -51.15 16.46
N GLY A 502 58.62 -50.70 17.72
CA GLY A 502 57.50 -50.84 18.66
C GLY A 502 57.56 -52.09 19.55
N ARG A 503 56.42 -52.39 20.17
CA ARG A 503 56.20 -53.52 21.08
C ARG A 503 54.92 -54.25 20.71
N ILE A 504 54.87 -55.52 21.05
CA ILE A 504 53.66 -56.34 20.89
C ILE A 504 53.10 -56.66 22.27
N GLY A 505 51.83 -56.31 22.47
CA GLY A 505 51.04 -56.71 23.62
C GLY A 505 50.31 -58.02 23.32
N ILE A 506 50.57 -59.06 24.11
CA ILE A 506 49.95 -60.38 24.02
C ILE A 506 49.02 -60.56 25.21
N GLU A 507 47.72 -60.71 24.95
CA GLU A 507 46.69 -60.99 25.96
C GLU A 507 46.31 -62.47 25.92
N VAL A 508 46.40 -63.16 27.05
CA VAL A 508 46.10 -64.58 27.20
C VAL A 508 44.94 -64.74 28.16
N CYS A 509 43.77 -65.14 27.65
CA CYS A 509 42.57 -65.32 28.45
C CYS A 509 42.22 -66.80 28.61
N SER A 510 42.01 -67.27 29.84
CA SER A 510 41.49 -68.62 30.09
C SER A 510 39.99 -68.71 29.78
N ALA A 511 39.57 -69.78 29.12
CA ALA A 511 38.15 -70.07 28.84
C ALA A 511 37.42 -70.67 30.05
N THR A 512 37.68 -70.15 31.26
CA THR A 512 37.06 -70.63 32.50
C THR A 512 35.76 -69.87 32.79
N LYS A 513 34.64 -70.59 32.95
CA LYS A 513 33.39 -70.00 33.46
C LYS A 513 33.46 -69.91 35.00
N PRO A 514 32.95 -68.85 35.65
CA PRO A 514 32.10 -67.78 35.13
C PRO A 514 32.83 -66.49 34.72
N LYS A 515 34.16 -66.38 34.92
CA LYS A 515 34.97 -65.23 34.50
C LYS A 515 36.25 -65.71 33.82
N SER A 516 36.47 -65.24 32.59
CA SER A 516 37.74 -65.39 31.89
C SER A 516 38.82 -64.58 32.60
N GLN A 517 39.89 -65.24 33.04
CA GLN A 517 41.05 -64.56 33.61
C GLN A 517 42.02 -64.26 32.48
N CYS A 518 42.33 -62.98 32.26
CA CYS A 518 43.24 -62.52 31.21
C CYS A 518 44.56 -62.03 31.82
N VAL A 519 45.68 -62.42 31.21
CA VAL A 519 47.02 -61.97 31.58
C VAL A 519 47.65 -61.29 30.38
N ASN A 520 48.22 -60.10 30.59
CA ASN A 520 48.87 -59.30 29.56
C ASN A 520 50.38 -59.44 29.63
N HIS A 521 51.00 -59.64 28.48
CA HIS A 521 52.43 -59.70 28.26
C HIS A 521 52.83 -58.64 27.26
N ILE A 522 54.04 -58.08 27.41
CA ILE A 522 54.59 -57.08 26.48
C ILE A 522 56.00 -57.54 26.12
N THR A 523 56.30 -57.55 24.83
CA THR A 523 57.60 -57.95 24.29
C THR A 523 58.00 -57.00 23.15
N ASP A 524 59.29 -56.94 22.83
CA ASP A 524 59.74 -56.11 21.72
C ASP A 524 59.30 -56.75 20.40
N SER A 525 58.83 -55.92 19.47
CA SER A 525 58.22 -56.45 18.24
C SER A 525 59.22 -57.14 17.32
N GLY A 526 60.52 -56.91 17.53
CA GLY A 526 61.63 -57.54 16.81
C GLY A 526 61.94 -58.98 17.24
N ASP A 527 61.47 -59.43 18.41
CA ASP A 527 61.83 -60.73 18.97
C ASP A 527 61.29 -61.92 18.16
N SER A 528 60.26 -61.69 17.32
CA SER A 528 59.53 -62.68 16.49
C SER A 528 58.85 -63.84 17.24
N LYS A 529 59.17 -64.05 18.52
CA LYS A 529 58.67 -65.15 19.36
C LYS A 529 58.58 -64.75 20.83
N TYR A 530 57.62 -65.34 21.55
CA TYR A 530 57.48 -65.19 23.00
C TYR A 530 56.93 -66.49 23.63
N TRP A 531 57.48 -66.87 24.79
CA TRP A 531 57.06 -68.07 25.53
C TRP A 531 56.20 -67.70 26.73
N ILE A 532 55.03 -68.34 26.82
CA ILE A 532 54.12 -68.21 27.97
C ILE A 532 54.22 -69.49 28.78
N HIS A 533 54.48 -69.35 30.08
CA HIS A 533 54.62 -70.46 31.02
C HIS A 533 53.55 -70.43 32.12
N GLY A 534 53.40 -71.54 32.84
CA GLY A 534 52.50 -71.63 34.00
C GLY A 534 51.03 -71.82 33.64
N LEU A 535 50.74 -72.37 32.46
CA LEU A 535 49.39 -72.66 31.99
C LEU A 535 48.87 -73.96 32.59
N LYS A 536 47.54 -74.07 32.69
CA LYS A 536 46.86 -75.25 33.23
C LYS A 536 46.70 -76.29 32.11
N GLU A 537 47.08 -77.52 32.40
CA GLU A 537 46.93 -78.64 31.47
C GLU A 537 45.46 -78.90 31.12
N GLY A 538 45.18 -79.32 29.87
CA GLY A 538 43.83 -79.60 29.40
C GLY A 538 42.90 -78.37 29.26
N ALA A 539 43.35 -77.17 29.63
CA ALA A 539 42.55 -75.95 29.56
C ALA A 539 42.66 -75.27 28.18
N GLN A 540 41.58 -74.62 27.78
CA GLN A 540 41.52 -73.80 26.57
C GLN A 540 41.84 -72.34 26.89
N TYR A 541 42.68 -71.74 26.06
CA TYR A 541 43.07 -70.34 26.14
C TYR A 541 42.80 -69.63 24.82
N THR A 542 42.39 -68.38 24.90
CA THR A 542 42.36 -67.46 23.76
C THR A 542 43.53 -66.51 23.89
N VAL A 543 44.40 -66.50 22.89
CA VAL A 543 45.56 -65.63 22.83
C VAL A 543 45.32 -64.59 21.76
N SER A 544 45.48 -63.31 22.09
CA SER A 544 45.38 -62.22 21.13
C SER A 544 46.59 -61.31 21.17
N ALA A 545 46.98 -60.79 20.00
CA ALA A 545 48.09 -59.87 19.87
C ALA A 545 47.63 -58.49 19.38
N SER A 546 48.31 -57.47 19.90
CA SER A 546 48.13 -56.07 19.58
C SER A 546 49.48 -55.39 19.43
N PHE A 547 49.60 -54.43 18.52
CA PHE A 547 50.82 -53.66 18.31
C PHE A 547 50.75 -52.34 19.06
N LYS A 548 51.87 -51.91 19.66
CA LYS A 548 52.03 -50.64 20.38
C LYS A 548 53.33 -49.96 19.98
N HIS A 549 53.24 -48.77 19.39
CA HIS A 549 54.36 -47.85 19.13
C HIS A 549 54.99 -47.30 20.43
N THR A 550 56.28 -47.00 20.39
CA THR A 550 57.13 -46.69 21.56
C THR A 550 57.30 -45.20 21.87
N ALA A 551 56.71 -44.28 21.10
CA ALA A 551 56.80 -42.84 21.38
C ALA A 551 55.56 -42.31 22.14
N GLU A 552 55.78 -41.39 23.08
CA GLU A 552 54.73 -40.71 23.85
C GLU A 552 53.73 -40.00 22.91
N GLY A 553 52.49 -40.48 22.94
CA GLY A 553 51.37 -39.99 22.13
C GLY A 553 50.22 -41.01 22.12
N PRO A 554 49.01 -40.64 21.67
CA PRO A 554 47.92 -41.60 21.49
C PRO A 554 48.26 -42.57 20.35
N VAL A 555 48.71 -43.77 20.72
CA VAL A 555 49.04 -44.83 19.77
C VAL A 555 47.84 -45.75 19.61
N CYS A 556 47.49 -46.01 18.36
CA CYS A 556 46.35 -46.84 18.01
C CYS A 556 46.59 -48.32 18.35
N LEU A 557 45.84 -48.82 19.34
CA LEU A 557 45.81 -50.21 19.73
C LEU A 557 44.78 -50.95 18.89
N TYR A 558 45.24 -51.73 17.91
CA TYR A 558 44.37 -52.64 17.17
C TYR A 558 44.58 -54.05 17.72
N LYS A 559 43.49 -54.71 18.10
CA LYS A 559 43.49 -56.17 18.32
C LYS A 559 43.51 -56.81 16.93
N GLN A 560 44.69 -57.24 16.49
CA GLN A 560 44.88 -57.60 15.08
C GLN A 560 44.52 -59.06 14.79
N THR A 561 44.80 -59.96 15.74
CA THR A 561 44.51 -61.40 15.60
C THR A 561 44.24 -62.02 16.97
N SER A 562 43.33 -63.00 17.02
CA SER A 562 43.14 -63.88 18.16
C SER A 562 43.05 -65.34 17.71
N LEU A 563 43.74 -66.24 18.42
CA LEU A 563 43.69 -67.68 18.19
C LEU A 563 43.31 -68.40 19.50
N SER A 564 42.49 -69.44 19.38
CA SER A 564 42.15 -70.32 20.50
C SER A 564 42.98 -71.59 20.44
N VAL A 565 43.58 -71.96 21.56
CA VAL A 565 44.46 -73.12 21.69
C VAL A 565 44.12 -73.92 22.94
N THR A 566 44.19 -75.25 22.86
CA THR A 566 44.00 -76.16 24.00
C THR A 566 45.35 -76.75 24.39
N ILE A 567 45.70 -76.65 25.67
CA ILE A 567 46.94 -77.24 26.19
C ILE A 567 46.78 -78.77 26.31
N PRO A 568 47.75 -79.58 25.84
CA PRO A 568 47.70 -81.02 26.00
C PRO A 568 47.56 -81.42 27.47
N ALA A 569 46.72 -82.43 27.75
CA ALA A 569 46.69 -83.07 29.07
C ALA A 569 47.93 -83.94 29.27
N GLU A 570 48.45 -84.04 30.49
CA GLU A 570 49.54 -84.96 30.80
C GLU A 570 49.13 -86.41 30.46
N ALA A 571 49.92 -87.08 29.64
CA ALA A 571 49.67 -88.47 29.27
C ALA A 571 49.75 -89.34 30.54
N PRO A 572 48.81 -90.27 30.78
CA PRO A 572 48.90 -91.16 31.93
C PRO A 572 50.18 -91.98 31.82
N GLY A 573 51.04 -91.88 32.84
CA GLY A 573 52.36 -92.50 32.88
C GLY A 573 52.27 -94.00 32.57
N HIS A 574 52.82 -94.40 31.43
CA HIS A 574 53.09 -95.80 31.13
C HIS A 574 54.28 -96.24 31.99
N ASN A 575 54.02 -97.09 32.98
CA ASN A 575 55.04 -97.79 33.72
C ASN A 575 55.96 -98.56 32.76
N SER A 576 57.25 -98.30 32.86
CA SER A 576 58.33 -98.98 32.14
C SER A 576 58.54 -100.42 32.62
N ALA A 577 58.66 -101.37 31.68
CA ALA A 577 59.47 -102.60 31.78
C ALA A 577 59.66 -103.22 30.36
N PRO A 578 60.69 -104.03 30.08
CA PRO A 578 61.98 -103.62 29.54
C PRO A 578 62.23 -104.04 28.07
N LEU A 579 63.30 -103.48 27.47
CA LEU A 579 63.79 -103.76 26.12
C LEU A 579 64.20 -105.23 25.90
N SER A 580 63.72 -105.84 24.82
CA SER A 580 64.54 -106.70 23.95
C SER A 580 63.81 -107.07 22.65
N GLY A 581 64.41 -106.75 21.50
CA GLY A 581 64.15 -107.44 20.23
C GLY A 581 63.20 -106.73 19.26
N LEU A 582 63.75 -105.86 18.41
CA LEU A 582 63.61 -105.92 16.94
C LEU A 582 64.22 -104.66 16.32
N MET A 583 65.55 -104.67 16.27
CA MET A 583 66.28 -104.11 15.14
C MET A 583 65.75 -104.80 13.87
N GLY A 584 65.14 -104.05 12.96
CA GLY A 584 64.74 -104.54 11.64
C GLY A 584 63.31 -104.15 11.29
N LEU A 585 63.16 -103.44 10.17
CA LEU A 585 61.91 -102.94 9.57
C LEU A 585 61.31 -101.67 10.18
N LEU A 586 61.87 -100.51 9.81
CA LEU A 586 61.15 -99.47 9.04
C LEU A 586 62.08 -98.33 8.58
N LEU A 587 63.30 -98.70 8.16
CA LEU A 587 64.20 -97.87 7.35
C LEU A 587 63.92 -98.00 5.84
N VAL A 588 62.74 -98.49 5.45
CA VAL A 588 62.33 -98.67 4.05
C VAL A 588 60.93 -98.10 3.82
N MET A 589 60.76 -96.78 4.00
CA MET A 589 59.66 -96.00 3.41
C MET A 589 60.05 -94.51 3.30
N SER A 590 61.32 -94.23 2.99
CA SER A 590 61.83 -92.89 2.66
C SER A 590 62.67 -92.85 1.37
N MET A 591 62.52 -93.86 0.50
CA MET A 591 63.12 -93.88 -0.85
C MET A 591 62.13 -94.36 -1.93
N LEU A 592 60.85 -93.98 -1.84
CA LEU A 592 59.87 -94.24 -2.91
C LEU A 592 58.74 -93.20 -2.98
N PHE A 593 59.09 -91.93 -2.74
CA PHE A 593 58.26 -90.76 -3.11
C PHE A 593 59.09 -89.69 -3.83
N GLN A 594 60.10 -90.13 -4.59
CA GLN A 594 60.56 -89.45 -5.80
C GLN A 594 60.59 -90.52 -6.91
N ILE A 595 59.98 -90.20 -8.05
CA ILE A 595 59.56 -91.07 -9.17
C ILE A 595 58.09 -91.53 -9.05
N LEU A 596 57.23 -90.91 -9.88
CA LEU A 596 55.77 -91.08 -10.09
C LEU A 596 54.81 -90.13 -9.33
N ARG A 597 54.98 -88.80 -9.49
CA ARG A 597 54.18 -87.98 -10.43
C ARG A 597 54.69 -86.55 -10.46
#